data_AF-A0A842LS21-F1
#
_entry.id   AF-A0A842LS21-F1
#
_cell.length_a   1.000
_cell.length_b   1.000
_cell.length_c   1.000
_cell.angle_alpha   90.00
_cell.angle_beta   90.00
_cell.angle_gamma   90.00
#
_symmetry.space_group_name_H-M   'P 1'
#
loop_
_entity.id
_entity.type
_entity.pdbx_description
1 polymer ?
#
loop_
_entity_poly.entity_id
_entity_poly.type
_entity_poly.pdbx_seq_one_letter_code
_entity_poly.pdbx_strand_id
1 'polypeptide(L)'
;ATDEQISKCVELAESCGKVAYVVPADVSSAVADMGSLVTAVTLSGVLDYYYVGTQIIRAPKEMVEKQILMTLQTIASLVETSGVNGMLKAMNPELLVRSAKSMHLLEEQEELDAALNTLSDLDDEVNKWIEKGEIRHTDLVAAQALAKEIKNLMGGKAAEGTIRRCMRKMFE
;
A
#
# COMPACT_ATOMS: atom_id res chain seq x y z
N ALA A 1 -7.29 -2.68 24.11
CA ALA A 1 -8.38 -3.42 24.76
C ALA A 1 -7.76 -4.49 25.65
N THR A 2 -8.40 -4.84 26.76
CA THR A 2 -8.01 -6.03 27.55
C THR A 2 -8.53 -7.30 26.87
N ASP A 3 -7.96 -8.46 27.19
CA ASP A 3 -8.41 -9.74 26.63
C ASP A 3 -9.89 -10.01 26.92
N GLU A 4 -10.38 -9.61 28.10
CA GLU A 4 -11.80 -9.71 28.44
C GLU A 4 -12.69 -8.84 27.53
N GLN A 5 -12.24 -7.64 27.19
CA GLN A 5 -12.96 -6.77 26.25
C GLN A 5 -13.00 -7.38 24.85
N ILE A 6 -11.89 -7.99 24.41
CA ILE A 6 -11.80 -8.68 23.12
C ILE A 6 -12.74 -9.89 23.11
N SER A 7 -12.75 -10.71 24.16
CA SER A 7 -13.65 -11.88 24.29
C SER A 7 -15.12 -11.51 24.16
N LYS A 8 -15.56 -10.42 24.81
CA LYS A 8 -16.94 -9.93 24.70
C LYS A 8 -17.32 -9.56 23.26
N CYS A 9 -16.39 -8.98 22.50
CA CYS A 9 -16.62 -8.67 21.08
C CYS A 9 -16.72 -9.94 20.21
N VAL A 10 -15.86 -10.94 20.48
CA VAL A 10 -15.86 -12.24 19.79
C VAL A 10 -17.18 -12.99 20.06
N GLU A 11 -17.54 -13.13 21.34
CA GLU A 11 -18.78 -13.80 21.77
C GLU A 11 -20.01 -13.11 21.18
N LEU A 12 -20.02 -11.77 21.11
CA LEU A 12 -21.12 -11.04 20.48
C LEU A 12 -21.27 -11.41 19.00
N ALA A 13 -20.17 -11.42 18.24
CA ALA A 13 -20.20 -11.78 16.82
C ALA A 13 -20.65 -13.23 16.61
N GLU A 14 -20.13 -14.16 17.42
CA GLU A 14 -20.48 -15.58 17.38
C GLU A 14 -21.93 -15.85 17.79
N SER A 15 -22.46 -15.10 18.77
CA SER A 15 -23.87 -15.19 19.19
C SER A 15 -24.84 -14.84 18.06
N CYS A 16 -24.38 -14.09 17.05
CA CYS A 16 -25.12 -13.74 15.84
C CYS A 16 -24.87 -14.73 14.68
N GLY A 17 -24.24 -15.87 14.95
CA GLY A 17 -23.92 -16.91 13.96
C GLY A 17 -22.85 -16.49 12.96
N LYS A 18 -21.98 -15.52 13.31
CA LYS A 18 -20.85 -15.09 12.49
C LYS A 18 -19.56 -15.68 13.03
N VAL A 19 -18.61 -15.97 12.14
CA VAL A 19 -17.26 -16.37 12.55
C VAL A 19 -16.47 -15.12 12.90
N ALA A 20 -15.86 -15.10 14.08
CA ALA A 20 -15.02 -13.99 14.54
C ALA A 20 -13.55 -14.31 14.32
N TYR A 21 -12.82 -13.40 13.68
CA TYR A 21 -11.37 -13.49 13.51
C TYR A 21 -10.70 -12.34 14.27
N VAL A 22 -9.79 -12.68 15.19
CA VAL A 22 -9.00 -11.69 15.93
C VAL A 22 -7.72 -11.39 15.15
N VAL A 23 -7.52 -10.12 14.83
CA VAL A 23 -6.40 -9.61 14.01
C VAL A 23 -5.77 -8.42 14.74
N PRO A 24 -4.45 -8.17 14.62
CA PRO A 24 -3.83 -6.98 15.17
C PRO A 24 -4.58 -5.70 14.76
N ALA A 25 -4.83 -4.82 15.72
CA ALA A 25 -5.68 -3.65 15.52
C ALA A 25 -5.12 -2.65 14.50
N ASP A 26 -3.81 -2.66 14.28
CA ASP A 26 -3.09 -1.83 13.31
C ASP A 26 -3.21 -2.34 11.86
N VAL A 27 -3.73 -3.56 11.64
CA VAL A 27 -3.94 -4.12 10.29
C VAL A 27 -5.40 -4.49 10.00
N SER A 28 -6.29 -4.44 11.01
CA SER A 28 -7.67 -4.90 10.87
C SER A 28 -8.48 -4.13 9.83
N SER A 29 -8.37 -2.79 9.78
CA SER A 29 -9.05 -1.97 8.78
C SER A 29 -8.56 -2.23 7.36
N ALA A 30 -7.26 -2.48 7.19
CA ALA A 30 -6.67 -2.77 5.88
C ALA A 30 -7.20 -4.07 5.26
N VAL A 31 -7.64 -5.04 6.08
CA VAL A 31 -8.15 -6.34 5.61
C VAL A 31 -9.67 -6.43 5.58
N ALA A 32 -10.40 -5.61 6.35
CA ALA A 32 -11.84 -5.77 6.54
C ALA A 32 -12.70 -4.61 6.00
N ASP A 33 -12.15 -3.40 5.87
CA ASP A 33 -12.92 -2.26 5.36
C ASP A 33 -13.02 -2.29 3.82
N MET A 34 -13.74 -1.34 3.22
CA MET A 34 -13.85 -1.21 1.75
C MET A 34 -12.48 -1.05 1.06
N GLY A 35 -11.47 -0.55 1.78
CA GLY A 35 -10.08 -0.49 1.32
C GLY A 35 -9.45 -1.86 1.04
N SER A 36 -10.06 -2.95 1.51
CA SER A 36 -9.66 -4.33 1.20
C SER A 36 -9.61 -4.62 -0.30
N LEU A 37 -10.35 -3.88 -1.14
CA LEU A 37 -10.20 -3.92 -2.60
C LEU A 37 -8.77 -3.56 -3.02
N VAL A 38 -8.22 -2.46 -2.50
CA VAL A 38 -6.86 -2.02 -2.80
C VAL A 38 -5.86 -3.02 -2.22
N THR A 39 -6.11 -3.51 -1.00
CA THR A 39 -5.25 -4.51 -0.35
C THR A 39 -5.17 -5.80 -1.16
N ALA A 40 -6.30 -6.33 -1.65
CA ALA A 40 -6.34 -7.58 -2.41
C ALA A 40 -5.58 -7.47 -3.74
N VAL A 41 -5.86 -6.43 -4.53
CA VAL A 41 -5.20 -6.20 -5.84
C VAL A 41 -3.70 -5.92 -5.67
N THR A 42 -3.33 -5.16 -4.63
CA THR A 42 -1.92 -4.89 -4.36
C THR A 42 -1.19 -6.17 -3.94
N LEU A 43 -1.80 -6.99 -3.09
CA LEU A 43 -1.17 -8.22 -2.62
C LEU A 43 -0.99 -9.24 -3.75
N SER A 44 -1.94 -9.35 -4.68
CA SER A 44 -1.77 -10.22 -5.86
C SER A 44 -0.61 -9.76 -6.74
N GLY A 45 -0.51 -8.45 -7.05
CA GLY A 45 0.62 -7.91 -7.81
C GLY A 45 1.98 -8.06 -7.10
N VAL A 46 2.00 -7.97 -5.76
CA VAL A 46 3.21 -8.25 -4.97
C VAL A 46 3.63 -9.71 -5.11
N LEU A 47 2.69 -10.65 -5.07
CA LEU A 47 2.97 -12.08 -5.21
C LEU A 47 3.45 -12.44 -6.62
N ASP A 48 2.82 -11.88 -7.66
CA ASP A 48 3.25 -12.04 -9.06
C ASP A 48 4.69 -11.54 -9.24
N TYR A 49 4.98 -10.30 -8.84
CA TYR A 49 6.33 -9.75 -8.93
C TYR A 49 7.35 -10.54 -8.10
N TYR A 50 6.97 -10.99 -6.90
CA TYR A 50 7.86 -11.79 -6.06
C TYR A 50 8.18 -13.15 -6.70
N TYR A 51 7.19 -13.80 -7.29
CA TYR A 51 7.37 -15.06 -8.02
C TYR A 51 8.26 -14.85 -9.25
N VAL A 52 7.92 -13.92 -10.14
CA VAL A 52 8.69 -13.64 -11.36
C VAL A 52 10.12 -13.20 -11.01
N GLY A 53 10.27 -12.28 -10.07
CA GLY A 53 11.56 -11.76 -9.64
C GLY A 53 12.47 -12.86 -9.10
N THR A 54 11.94 -13.76 -8.27
CA THR A 54 12.76 -14.79 -7.59
C THR A 54 12.93 -16.08 -8.39
N GLN A 55 11.89 -16.52 -9.10
CA GLN A 55 11.88 -17.83 -9.79
C GLN A 55 12.29 -17.72 -11.26
N ILE A 56 11.91 -16.65 -11.95
CA ILE A 56 12.16 -16.47 -13.38
C ILE A 56 13.42 -15.67 -13.62
N ILE A 57 13.47 -14.44 -13.08
CA ILE A 57 14.63 -13.54 -13.21
C ILE A 57 15.80 -13.99 -12.32
N ARG A 58 15.50 -14.69 -11.21
CA ARG A 58 16.47 -15.10 -10.18
C ARG A 58 17.19 -13.92 -9.53
N ALA A 59 16.48 -12.80 -9.39
CA ALA A 59 16.96 -11.66 -8.62
C ALA A 59 17.09 -12.03 -7.13
N PRO A 60 18.04 -11.42 -6.39
CA PRO A 60 18.13 -11.62 -4.95
C PRO A 60 16.82 -11.24 -4.25
N LYS A 61 16.35 -12.07 -3.32
CA LYS A 61 15.09 -11.84 -2.60
C LYS A 61 15.03 -10.46 -1.94
N GLU A 62 16.12 -10.05 -1.29
CA GLU A 62 16.22 -8.75 -0.64
C GLU A 62 16.06 -7.59 -1.63
N MET A 63 16.53 -7.74 -2.88
CA MET A 63 16.34 -6.73 -3.92
C MET A 63 14.86 -6.62 -4.30
N VAL A 64 14.18 -7.76 -4.49
CA VAL A 64 12.74 -7.82 -4.82
C VAL A 64 11.90 -7.19 -3.70
N GLU A 65 12.17 -7.55 -2.44
CA GLU A 65 11.49 -6.98 -1.27
C GLU A 65 11.73 -5.47 -1.13
N LYS A 66 12.95 -4.98 -1.39
CA LYS A 66 13.24 -3.54 -1.38
C LYS A 66 12.48 -2.78 -2.45
N GLN A 67 12.31 -3.37 -3.63
CA GLN A 67 11.52 -2.75 -4.71
C GLN A 67 10.03 -2.72 -4.37
N ILE A 68 9.48 -3.81 -3.80
CA ILE A 68 8.10 -3.83 -3.29
C ILE A 68 7.90 -2.70 -2.26
N LEU A 69 8.79 -2.62 -1.27
CA LEU A 69 8.72 -1.61 -0.22
C LEU A 69 8.77 -0.19 -0.80
N MET A 70 9.71 0.06 -1.73
CA MET A 70 9.87 1.36 -2.37
C MET A 70 8.63 1.78 -3.16
N THR A 71 8.03 0.87 -3.92
CA THR A 71 6.82 1.13 -4.70
C THR A 71 5.64 1.46 -3.80
N LEU A 72 5.35 0.62 -2.80
CA LEU A 72 4.22 0.82 -1.89
C LEU A 72 4.37 2.12 -1.07
N GLN A 73 5.58 2.39 -0.57
CA GLN A 73 5.86 3.63 0.14
C GLN A 73 5.70 4.85 -0.74
N THR A 74 6.18 4.81 -1.98
CA THR A 74 6.08 5.94 -2.93
C THR A 74 4.63 6.25 -3.25
N ILE A 75 3.82 5.22 -3.55
CA ILE A 75 2.38 5.39 -3.81
C ILE A 75 1.68 5.98 -2.58
N ALA A 76 1.89 5.41 -1.40
CA ALA A 76 1.27 5.90 -0.17
C ALA A 76 1.64 7.37 0.12
N SER A 77 2.92 7.71 -0.02
CA SER A 77 3.41 9.07 0.27
C SER A 77 2.89 10.09 -0.75
N LEU A 78 2.81 9.73 -2.03
CA LEU A 78 2.23 10.60 -3.06
C LEU A 78 0.73 10.83 -2.83
N VAL A 79 -0.01 9.80 -2.42
CA VAL A 79 -1.43 9.96 -2.08
C VAL A 79 -1.59 10.86 -0.85
N GLU A 80 -0.75 10.70 0.17
CA GLU A 80 -0.79 11.54 1.38
C GLU A 80 -0.54 13.03 1.06
N THR A 81 0.47 13.34 0.24
CA THR A 81 0.85 14.74 -0.04
C THR A 81 0.03 15.37 -1.15
N SER A 82 -0.30 14.60 -2.19
CA SER A 82 -0.75 15.09 -3.50
C SER A 82 -2.11 14.52 -3.93
N GLY A 83 -2.70 13.63 -3.13
CA GLY A 83 -3.92 12.91 -3.48
C GLY A 83 -3.73 11.95 -4.67
N VAL A 84 -4.81 11.26 -5.05
CA VAL A 84 -4.79 10.28 -6.15
C VAL A 84 -4.42 10.95 -7.48
N ASN A 85 -4.96 12.13 -7.76
CA ASN A 85 -4.71 12.86 -9.00
C ASN A 85 -3.23 13.26 -9.16
N GLY A 86 -2.62 13.79 -8.08
CA GLY A 86 -1.20 14.13 -8.07
C GLY A 86 -0.31 12.89 -8.16
N MET A 87 -0.70 11.80 -7.49
CA MET A 87 -0.02 10.50 -7.61
C MET A 87 -0.03 9.99 -9.06
N LEU A 88 -1.19 9.95 -9.73
CA LEU A 88 -1.29 9.51 -11.12
C LEU A 88 -0.44 10.38 -12.05
N LYS A 89 -0.45 11.71 -11.84
CA LYS A 89 0.39 12.63 -12.60
C LYS A 89 1.88 12.38 -12.38
N ALA A 90 2.29 12.12 -11.15
CA ALA A 90 3.69 11.82 -10.82
C ALA A 90 4.16 10.48 -11.38
N MET A 91 3.31 9.45 -11.34
CA MET A 91 3.65 8.09 -11.78
C MET A 91 3.56 7.88 -13.29
N ASN A 92 2.82 8.74 -14.00
CA ASN A 92 2.66 8.70 -15.46
C ASN A 92 2.22 7.31 -15.99
N PRO A 93 0.90 7.05 -16.11
CA PRO A 93 0.38 5.75 -16.54
C PRO A 93 0.94 5.26 -17.88
N GLU A 94 1.17 6.15 -18.85
CA GLU A 94 1.73 5.77 -20.15
C GLU A 94 3.15 5.19 -20.03
N LEU A 95 4.01 5.85 -19.23
CA LEU A 95 5.35 5.34 -18.95
C LEU A 95 5.29 4.03 -18.17
N LEU A 96 4.42 3.95 -17.16
CA LEU A 96 4.23 2.75 -16.35
C LEU A 96 3.81 1.54 -17.21
N VAL A 97 2.84 1.70 -18.12
CA VAL A 97 2.39 0.65 -19.05
C VAL A 97 3.56 0.14 -19.89
N ARG A 98 4.38 1.04 -20.45
CA ARG A 98 5.53 0.64 -21.28
C ARG A 98 6.56 -0.16 -20.49
N SER A 99 6.86 0.27 -19.26
CA SER A 99 7.80 -0.45 -18.39
C SER A 99 7.22 -1.79 -17.93
N ALA A 100 5.95 -1.83 -17.50
CA ALA A 100 5.30 -3.01 -16.99
C ALA A 100 5.10 -4.10 -18.06
N LYS A 101 4.88 -3.74 -19.34
CA LYS A 101 4.88 -4.69 -20.46
C LYS A 101 6.17 -5.49 -20.57
N SER A 102 7.31 -4.94 -20.16
CA SER A 102 8.59 -5.64 -20.18
C SER A 102 8.71 -6.70 -19.07
N MET A 103 7.81 -6.66 -18.08
CA MET A 103 7.72 -7.64 -16.99
C MET A 103 6.74 -8.78 -17.28
N HIS A 104 6.08 -8.76 -18.44
CA HIS A 104 5.23 -9.85 -18.89
C HIS A 104 6.09 -11.02 -19.41
N LEU A 105 6.60 -11.82 -18.48
CA LEU A 105 7.57 -12.89 -18.70
C LEU A 105 6.96 -14.30 -18.67
N LEU A 106 5.71 -14.43 -18.25
CA LEU A 106 4.96 -15.69 -18.25
C LEU A 106 3.77 -15.58 -19.19
N GLU A 107 3.25 -16.72 -19.63
CA GLU A 107 2.05 -16.77 -20.48
C GLU A 107 0.78 -16.45 -19.68
N GLU A 108 0.74 -16.87 -18.41
CA GLU A 108 -0.37 -16.64 -17.48
C GLU A 108 0.06 -15.59 -16.43
N GLN A 109 -0.21 -14.31 -16.69
CA GLN A 109 -0.06 -13.19 -15.73
C GLN A 109 -1.29 -12.28 -15.75
N GLU A 110 -2.46 -12.85 -15.42
CA GLU A 110 -3.76 -12.19 -15.55
C GLU A 110 -3.85 -10.86 -14.79
N GLU A 111 -3.18 -10.75 -13.65
CA GLU A 111 -3.12 -9.55 -12.83
C GLU A 111 -2.43 -8.40 -13.56
N LEU A 112 -1.29 -8.69 -14.21
CA LEU A 112 -0.56 -7.73 -15.02
C LEU A 112 -1.36 -7.36 -16.27
N ASP A 113 -1.99 -8.33 -16.92
CA ASP A 113 -2.84 -8.09 -18.10
C ASP A 113 -4.01 -7.17 -17.77
N ALA A 114 -4.73 -7.44 -16.69
CA ALA A 114 -5.82 -6.60 -16.22
C ALA A 114 -5.36 -5.18 -15.90
N ALA A 115 -4.20 -5.03 -15.25
CA ALA A 115 -3.62 -3.72 -14.94
C ALA A 115 -3.20 -2.97 -16.22
N LEU A 116 -2.54 -3.63 -17.17
CA LEU A 116 -2.14 -3.04 -18.44
C LEU A 116 -3.34 -2.59 -19.26
N ASN A 117 -4.41 -3.38 -19.31
CA ASN A 117 -5.64 -3.02 -20.00
C ASN A 117 -6.29 -1.79 -19.35
N THR A 118 -6.41 -1.79 -18.02
CA THR A 118 -6.98 -0.67 -17.26
C THR A 118 -6.20 0.62 -17.47
N LEU A 119 -4.87 0.56 -17.42
CA LEU A 119 -4.00 1.74 -17.52
C LEU A 119 -3.77 2.23 -18.96
N SER A 120 -4.00 1.37 -19.97
CA SER A 120 -3.84 1.75 -21.38
C SER A 120 -5.04 2.49 -21.95
N ASP A 121 -6.22 2.34 -21.34
CA ASP A 121 -7.49 2.90 -21.81
C ASP A 121 -8.16 3.74 -20.70
N LEU A 122 -7.42 4.71 -20.17
CA LEU A 122 -7.94 5.64 -19.18
C LEU A 122 -8.92 6.61 -19.86
N ASP A 123 -10.13 6.72 -19.31
CA ASP A 123 -11.16 7.61 -19.83
C ASP A 123 -10.79 9.10 -19.73
N ASP A 124 -11.54 9.93 -20.47
CA ASP A 124 -11.33 11.38 -20.51
C ASP A 124 -11.45 12.06 -19.14
N GLU A 125 -12.23 11.51 -18.20
CA GLU A 125 -12.37 12.06 -16.86
C GLU A 125 -11.11 11.80 -16.03
N VAL A 126 -10.54 10.58 -16.10
CA VAL A 126 -9.27 10.25 -15.44
C VAL A 126 -8.13 11.10 -16.02
N ASN A 127 -8.09 11.31 -17.33
CA ASN A 127 -7.09 12.18 -17.95
C ASN A 127 -7.20 13.63 -17.43
N LYS A 128 -8.42 14.16 -17.27
CA LYS A 128 -8.63 15.47 -16.63
C LYS A 128 -8.19 15.49 -15.17
N TRP A 129 -8.35 14.39 -14.43
CA TRP A 129 -7.84 14.28 -13.06
C TRP A 129 -6.32 14.39 -13.03
N ILE A 130 -5.63 13.69 -13.93
CA ILE A 130 -4.18 13.73 -14.07
C ILE A 130 -3.71 15.15 -14.40
N GLU A 131 -4.31 15.80 -15.39
CA GLU A 131 -3.94 17.16 -15.80
C GLU A 131 -4.06 18.16 -14.64
N LYS A 132 -5.18 18.09 -13.90
CA LYS A 132 -5.46 18.95 -12.74
C LYS A 132 -4.67 18.58 -11.49
N GLY A 133 -4.01 17.41 -11.47
CA GLY A 133 -3.19 16.97 -10.35
C GLY A 133 -2.05 17.95 -10.05
N GLU A 134 -1.86 18.27 -8.78
CA GLU A 134 -0.69 19.01 -8.28
C GLU A 134 0.26 18.00 -7.66
N ILE A 135 1.52 17.99 -8.08
CA ILE A 135 2.56 17.15 -7.45
C ILE A 135 3.19 17.99 -6.34
N ARG A 136 2.88 17.65 -5.10
CA ARG A 136 3.47 18.31 -3.93
C ARG A 136 4.78 17.66 -3.52
N HIS A 137 5.59 18.42 -2.79
CA HIS A 137 6.82 17.90 -2.22
C HIS A 137 6.53 16.65 -1.37
N THR A 138 7.27 15.58 -1.64
CA THR A 138 7.09 14.26 -1.02
C THR A 138 8.45 13.69 -0.69
N ASP A 139 8.68 13.41 0.58
CA ASP A 139 9.91 12.79 1.06
C ASP A 139 9.84 11.28 0.92
N LEU A 140 10.78 10.68 0.17
CA LEU A 140 10.93 9.24 0.12
C LEU A 140 11.62 8.77 1.41
N VAL A 141 10.93 7.97 2.22
CA VAL A 141 11.42 7.52 3.53
C VAL A 141 11.35 6.01 3.70
N ALA A 142 12.31 5.43 4.41
CA ALA A 142 12.17 4.08 4.95
C ALA A 142 11.41 4.17 6.28
N ALA A 143 10.07 4.21 6.25
CA ALA A 143 9.23 4.63 7.39
C ALA A 143 9.54 3.93 8.72
N GLN A 144 9.76 2.61 8.72
CA GLN A 144 10.09 1.86 9.94
C GLN A 144 11.52 2.14 10.45
N ALA A 145 12.48 2.31 9.53
CA ALA A 145 13.83 2.72 9.89
C ALA A 145 13.84 4.15 10.44
N LEU A 146 13.06 5.06 9.84
CA LEU A 146 12.88 6.42 10.32
C LEU A 146 12.24 6.44 11.72
N ALA A 147 11.20 5.63 11.96
CA ALA A 147 10.58 5.54 13.27
C ALA A 147 11.56 5.03 14.35
N LYS A 148 12.43 4.07 14.00
CA LYS A 148 13.52 3.60 14.87
C LYS A 148 14.54 4.71 15.13
N GLU A 149 14.93 5.45 14.10
CA GLU A 149 15.90 6.54 14.21
C GLU A 149 15.37 7.69 15.08
N ILE A 150 14.09 8.05 14.91
CA ILE A 150 13.41 9.01 15.77
C ILE A 150 13.43 8.52 17.23
N LYS A 151 13.12 7.25 17.51
CA LYS A 151 13.19 6.68 18.87
C LYS A 151 14.59 6.81 19.48
N ASN A 152 15.64 6.57 18.69
CA ASN A 152 17.02 6.72 19.14
C ASN A 152 17.38 8.18 19.44
N LEU A 153 16.90 9.12 18.61
CA LEU A 153 17.28 10.53 18.67
C LEU A 153 16.59 11.29 19.81
N MET A 154 15.28 11.11 20.00
CA MET A 154 14.49 11.87 20.98
C MET A 154 14.02 11.06 22.19
N GLY A 155 14.30 9.76 22.22
CA GLY A 155 13.84 8.82 23.25
C GLY A 155 12.40 8.32 23.01
N GLY A 156 12.10 7.14 23.57
CA GLY A 156 10.88 6.38 23.27
C GLY A 156 9.57 7.16 23.50
N LYS A 157 9.41 7.82 24.66
CA LYS A 157 8.17 8.55 24.97
C LYS A 157 7.92 9.73 24.04
N ALA A 158 8.96 10.49 23.71
CA ALA A 158 8.83 11.62 22.78
C ALA A 158 8.51 11.13 21.37
N ALA A 159 9.17 10.07 20.91
CA ALA A 159 8.92 9.45 19.62
C ALA A 159 7.49 8.91 19.49
N GLU A 160 7.00 8.18 20.50
CA GLU A 160 5.60 7.70 20.54
C GLU A 160 4.60 8.85 20.50
N GLY A 161 4.84 9.92 21.27
CA GLY A 161 4.01 11.12 21.23
C GLY A 161 3.99 11.78 19.85
N THR A 162 5.13 11.82 19.16
CA THR A 162 5.24 12.34 17.79
C THR A 162 4.49 11.48 16.79
N ILE A 163 4.72 10.16 16.79
CA ILE A 163 4.01 9.21 15.91
C ILE A 163 2.50 9.34 16.10
N ARG A 164 2.03 9.39 17.36
CA ARG A 164 0.60 9.56 17.67
C ARG A 164 0.02 10.86 17.12
N ARG A 165 0.74 11.99 17.24
CA ARG A 165 0.25 13.27 16.68
C ARG A 165 0.21 13.25 15.15
N CYS A 166 1.19 12.63 14.49
CA CYS A 166 1.20 12.50 13.04
C CYS A 166 0.05 11.60 12.55
N MET A 167 -0.17 10.45 13.19
CA MET A 167 -1.28 9.55 12.87
C MET A 167 -2.63 10.24 13.00
N ARG A 168 -2.82 11.04 14.07
CA ARG A 168 -4.04 11.84 14.23
C ARG A 168 -4.20 12.85 13.10
N LYS A 169 -3.18 13.65 12.80
CA LYS A 169 -3.25 14.62 11.71
C LYS A 169 -3.61 14.01 10.35
N MET A 170 -3.25 12.74 10.13
CA MET A 170 -3.55 12.02 8.89
C MET A 170 -4.98 11.48 8.83
N PHE A 171 -5.57 11.08 9.97
CA PHE A 171 -6.85 10.35 10.00
C PHE A 171 -7.98 11.01 10.83
N GLU A 172 -7.67 12.04 11.61
CA GLU A 172 -8.57 12.85 12.46
C GLU A 172 -8.53 14.33 12.05
#